data_AF-A0A7X7EAS5-F1
#
_entry.id   AF-A0A7X7EAS5-F1
#
_cell.length_a   1.000
_cell.length_b   1.000
_cell.length_c   1.000
_cell.angle_alpha   90.00
_cell.angle_beta   90.00
_cell.angle_gamma   90.00
#
_symmetry.space_group_name_H-M   'P 1'
#
loop_
_entity.id
_entity.type
_entity.pdbx_description
1 polymer ?
#
loop_
_entity_poly.entity_id
_entity_poly.type
_entity_poly.pdbx_seq_one_letter_code
_entity_poly.pdbx_strand_id
1 'polypeptide(L)' 'MDGIEIRPIREDEFPAILALVCVAFGEGATEEDAKAYRAGFPFDRSLCAFEEGRLVASSGVLSMELTLPGGSVVPMG' A
#
# COMPACT_ATOMS: atom_id res chain seq x y z
N MET A 1 18.67 19.54 5.67
CA MET A 1 17.89 18.38 6.10
C MET A 1 16.58 18.52 5.38
N ASP A 2 16.52 17.92 4.21
CA ASP A 2 15.29 17.87 3.44
C ASP A 2 14.26 17.09 4.24
N GLY A 3 13.07 17.67 4.39
CA GLY A 3 12.04 17.13 5.25
C GLY A 3 11.39 15.90 4.64
N ILE A 4 10.97 14.96 5.50
CA ILE A 4 10.09 13.86 5.08
C ILE A 4 8.67 14.39 4.99
N GLU A 5 8.05 14.26 3.82
CA GLU A 5 6.63 14.51 3.62
C GLU A 5 5.86 13.18 3.79
N ILE A 6 4.81 13.18 4.61
CA ILE A 6 3.93 12.00 4.77
C ILE A 6 2.56 12.34 4.21
N ARG A 7 2.11 11.56 3.23
CA ARG A 7 0.79 11.69 2.62
C ARG A 7 0.30 10.37 1.99
N PRO A 8 -1.00 10.26 1.69
CA PRO A 8 -1.49 9.19 0.82
C PRO A 8 -0.86 9.26 -0.57
N ILE A 9 -0.74 8.08 -1.21
CA ILE A 9 -0.27 8.00 -2.58
C ILE A 9 -1.39 8.29 -3.58
N ARG A 10 -1.05 8.86 -4.73
CA ARG A 10 -1.99 9.00 -5.86
C ARG A 10 -2.05 7.72 -6.68
N GLU A 11 -3.14 7.53 -7.42
CA GLU A 11 -3.33 6.33 -8.24
C GLU A 11 -2.27 6.16 -9.35
N ASP A 12 -1.79 7.27 -9.91
CA ASP A 12 -0.72 7.29 -10.93
C ASP A 12 0.66 6.99 -10.35
N GLU A 13 0.85 7.17 -9.05
CA GLU A 13 2.08 6.88 -8.32
C GLU A 13 2.16 5.42 -7.85
N PHE A 14 1.10 4.61 -8.05
CA PHE A 14 1.05 3.19 -7.64
C PHE A 14 2.24 2.33 -8.11
N PRO A 15 2.75 2.47 -9.35
CA PRO A 15 3.92 1.70 -9.79
C PRO A 15 5.15 1.91 -8.90
N ALA A 16 5.30 3.08 -8.27
CA ALA A 16 6.40 3.37 -7.36
C ALA A 16 6.29 2.60 -6.04
N ILE A 17 5.08 2.40 -5.50
CA ILE A 17 4.87 1.54 -4.33
C ILE A 17 5.18 0.10 -4.66
N LEU A 18 4.68 -0.41 -5.80
CA LEU A 18 4.90 -1.80 -6.16
C LEU A 18 6.40 -2.08 -6.29
N ALA A 19 7.14 -1.19 -6.95
CA ALA A 19 8.59 -1.29 -7.02
C ALA A 19 9.27 -1.23 -5.64
N LEU A 20 8.84 -0.32 -4.76
CA LEU A 20 9.37 -0.21 -3.39
C LEU A 20 9.16 -1.50 -2.58
N VAL A 21 7.95 -2.06 -2.61
CA VAL A 21 7.60 -3.29 -1.88
C VAL A 21 8.37 -4.48 -2.45
N CYS A 22 8.43 -4.63 -3.78
CA CYS A 22 9.24 -5.67 -4.41
C CYS A 22 10.71 -5.61 -3.96
N VAL A 23 11.31 -4.42 -3.91
CA VAL A 23 12.68 -4.25 -3.40
C VAL A 23 12.78 -4.59 -1.92
N ALA A 24 11.84 -4.13 -1.10
CA ALA A 24 11.86 -4.33 0.35
C ALA A 24 11.67 -5.80 0.76
N PHE A 25 10.86 -6.55 0.03
CA PHE A 25 10.54 -7.96 0.30
C PHE A 25 11.33 -8.95 -0.56
N GLY A 26 12.17 -8.47 -1.49
CA GLY A 26 12.97 -9.32 -2.38
C GLY A 26 12.14 -10.06 -3.43
N GLU A 27 11.02 -9.47 -3.83
CA GLU A 27 10.05 -10.04 -4.77
C GLU A 27 10.14 -9.38 -6.15
N GLY A 28 9.48 -9.97 -7.12
CA GLY A 28 9.17 -9.34 -8.41
C GLY A 28 7.66 -9.41 -8.64
N ALA A 29 7.12 -8.45 -9.39
CA ALA A 29 5.71 -8.45 -9.77
C ALA A 29 5.59 -8.53 -11.30
N THR A 30 4.75 -9.44 -11.78
CA THR A 30 4.31 -9.47 -13.18
C THR A 30 3.27 -8.38 -13.43
N GLU A 31 2.90 -8.17 -14.70
CA GLU A 31 1.78 -7.27 -15.04
C GLU A 31 0.43 -7.74 -14.46
N GLU A 32 0.25 -9.05 -14.29
CA GLU A 32 -0.96 -9.61 -13.68
C GLU A 32 -0.99 -9.32 -12.17
N ASP A 33 0.14 -9.51 -11.49
CA ASP A 33 0.30 -9.15 -10.09
C ASP A 33 0.05 -7.66 -9.86
N ALA A 34 0.62 -6.80 -10.72
CA ALA A 34 0.42 -5.36 -10.64
C ALA A 34 -1.06 -4.97 -10.73
N LYS A 35 -1.83 -5.61 -11.61
CA LYS A 35 -3.28 -5.39 -11.73
C LYS A 35 -4.02 -5.88 -10.49
N ALA A 36 -3.67 -7.06 -9.97
CA ALA A 36 -4.27 -7.63 -8.77
C ALA A 36 -4.02 -6.76 -7.53
N TYR A 37 -2.76 -6.34 -7.32
CA TYR A 37 -2.40 -5.46 -6.20
C TYR A 37 -3.08 -4.09 -6.32
N ARG A 38 -3.12 -3.50 -7.52
CA ARG A 38 -3.79 -2.21 -7.75
C ARG A 38 -5.28 -2.26 -7.40
N ALA A 39 -5.95 -3.37 -7.71
CA ALA A 39 -7.38 -3.52 -7.48
C ALA A 39 -7.74 -3.53 -5.97
N GLY A 40 -6.84 -4.06 -5.12
CA GLY A 40 -7.04 -4.12 -3.67
C GLY A 40 -6.35 -3.01 -2.87
N PHE A 41 -5.58 -2.13 -3.53
CA PHE A 41 -4.74 -1.16 -2.83
C PHE A 41 -5.57 -0.04 -2.18
N PRO A 42 -5.37 0.26 -0.89
CA PRO A 42 -6.16 1.26 -0.18
C PRO A 42 -5.58 2.67 -0.38
N PHE A 43 -5.82 3.27 -1.55
CA PHE A 43 -5.26 4.59 -1.90
C PHE A 43 -5.56 5.68 -0.85
N ASP A 44 -6.81 5.73 -0.39
CA ASP A 44 -7.33 6.67 0.62
C ASP A 44 -6.84 6.38 2.05
N ARG A 45 -6.38 5.15 2.31
CA ARG A 45 -5.85 4.69 3.61
C ARG A 45 -4.41 4.17 3.48
N SER A 46 -3.66 4.82 2.60
CA SER A 46 -2.22 4.64 2.47
C SER A 46 -1.48 5.77 3.18
N LEU A 47 -0.32 5.46 3.74
CA LEU A 47 0.62 6.42 4.33
C LEU A 47 1.98 6.19 3.70
N CYS A 48 2.43 7.17 2.92
CA CYS A 48 3.67 7.10 2.17
C CYS A 48 4.60 8.23 2.60
N ALA A 49 5.87 7.90 2.83
CA ALA A 49 6.92 8.85 3.14
C ALA A 49 7.68 9.22 1.87
N PHE A 50 7.85 10.51 1.63
CA PHE A 50 8.59 11.06 0.52
C PHE A 50 9.77 11.88 1.02
N GLU A 51 10.95 11.64 0.45
CA GLU A 51 12.18 12.39 0.65
C GLU A 51 12.56 13.02 -0.69
N GLU A 52 12.58 14.35 -0.78
CA GLU A 52 12.85 15.08 -2.04
C GLU A 52 11.94 14.64 -3.21
N GLY A 53 10.68 14.33 -2.92
CA GLY A 53 9.70 13.84 -3.90
C GLY A 53 9.86 12.36 -4.28
N ARG A 54 10.89 11.67 -3.77
CA ARG A 54 11.08 10.23 -3.95
C ARG A 54 10.35 9.45 -2.86
N LEU A 55 9.58 8.45 -3.23
CA LEU A 55 8.96 7.53 -2.28
C LEU A 55 10.03 6.68 -1.56
N VAL A 56 10.03 6.70 -0.23
CA VAL A 56 11.01 5.98 0.61
C VAL A 56 10.40 4.98 1.59
N ALA A 57 9.13 5.13 1.92
CA ALA A 57 8.39 4.15 2.73
C ALA A 57 6.91 4.17 2.37
N SER A 58 6.24 3.04 2.59
CA SER A 58 4.79 2.90 2.40
C SER A 58 4.19 2.01 3.48
N SER A 59 2.97 2.36 3.89
CA SER A 59 2.08 1.57 4.73
C SER A 59 0.65 1.70 4.19
N GLY A 60 -0.20 0.71 4.43
CA GLY A 60 -1.59 0.73 4.00
C GLY A 60 -2.45 -0.13 4.89
N VAL A 61 -3.71 0.26 5.02
CA VAL A 61 -4.71 -0.44 5.83
C VAL A 61 -5.80 -0.96 4.91
N LEU A 62 -5.85 -2.29 4.74
CA LEU A 62 -6.81 -2.96 3.87
C LEU A 62 -8.18 -3.03 4.56
N SER A 63 -9.25 -2.74 3.82
CA SER A 63 -10.60 -3.14 4.26
C SER A 63 -10.75 -4.64 4.13
N MET A 64 -11.05 -5.28 5.23
CA MET A 64 -11.29 -6.71 5.33
C MET A 64 -12.48 -7.00 6.24
N GLU A 65 -12.92 -8.24 6.23
CA GLU A 65 -13.90 -8.76 7.17
C GLU A 65 -13.20 -9.76 8.10
N LEU A 66 -13.46 -9.64 9.40
CA LEU A 66 -12.88 -10.51 10.43
C LEU A 66 -13.98 -11.38 11.05
N THR A 67 -13.85 -12.70 10.90
CA THR A 67 -14.71 -13.67 11.57
C THR A 67 -14.24 -13.90 13.00
N LEU A 68 -15.15 -13.73 13.97
CA LEU A 68 -14.89 -13.88 15.40
C LEU A 68 -15.35 -15.27 15.90
N PRO A 69 -14.89 -15.71 17.09
CA PRO A 69 -15.45 -16.87 17.77
C PRO A 69 -16.99 -16.75 17.89
N GLY A 70 -17.69 -17.83 17.57
CA GLY A 70 -19.15 -17.82 17.48
C GLY A 70 -19.71 -17.43 16.11
N GLY A 71 -18.85 -17.18 15.10
CA GLY A 71 -19.24 -17.04 13.70
C GLY A 71 -19.77 -15.66 13.29
N SER A 72 -19.68 -14.66 14.17
CA SER A 72 -19.99 -13.27 13.81
C SER A 72 -18.89 -12.69 12.93
N VAL A 73 -19.26 -11.79 12.01
CA VAL A 73 -18.34 -11.11 11.09
C VAL A 73 -18.39 -9.61 11.38
N VAL A 74 -17.22 -8.98 11.51
CA VAL A 74 -17.09 -7.53 11.74
C VAL A 74 -16.15 -6.89 10.72
N PRO A 75 -16.36 -5.62 10.35
CA PRO A 75 -15.39 -4.87 9.55
C PRO A 75 -14.05 -4.75 10.27
N MET A 76 -12.96 -4.87 9.53
CA MET A 76 -11.58 -4.70 10.01
C MET A 76 -10.78 -3.90 8.97
N GLY A 77 -9.92 -3.00 9.44
CA GLY A 77 -9.21 -2.04 8.59
C GLY A 77 -9.34 -0.64 9.15
#